data_AF-A0A949K4K8-F1
#
_entry.id   AF-A0A949K4K8-F1
#
_cell.length_a   1.000
_cell.length_b   1.000
_cell.length_c   1.000
_cell.angle_alpha   90.00
_cell.angle_beta   90.00
_cell.angle_gamma   90.00
#
_symmetry.space_group_name_H-M   'P 1'
#
loop_
_entity.id
_entity.type
_entity.pdbx_description
1 polymer ?
#
loop_
_entity_poly.entity_id
_entity_poly.type
_entity_poly.pdbx_seq_one_letter_code
_entity_poly.pdbx_strand_id
1 'polypeptide(L)'
;MRMKPKNPKKQNKTTTQGFTLVELLIILMVTLVLIAVLVPITLHYTNKASARSILAEAKNVKLSMYSVGLDCRATNTPFQDGNGSYGFAPGILNEVQTTADCQGEIYLLKWDADTCQPEQFIYIEKGYLVTYQKVNNENQWDVSKLNHLINGS
;
A
#
# COMPACT_ATOMS: atom_id res chain seq x y z
N MET A 1 11.68 -63.89 64.46
CA MET A 1 11.80 -62.52 63.91
C MET A 1 12.00 -62.63 62.40
N ARG A 2 10.97 -62.36 61.57
CA ARG A 2 11.04 -62.51 60.10
C ARG A 2 11.37 -61.17 59.46
N MET A 3 12.52 -61.05 58.78
CA MET A 3 12.84 -59.88 57.96
C MET A 3 12.04 -59.93 56.65
N LYS A 4 11.33 -58.85 56.31
CA LYS A 4 10.67 -58.68 55.02
C LYS A 4 11.70 -58.14 53.99
N PRO A 5 11.70 -58.64 52.74
CA PRO A 5 12.62 -58.14 51.72
C PRO A 5 12.24 -56.72 51.27
N LYS A 6 13.25 -55.88 51.08
CA LYS A 6 13.13 -54.48 50.60
C LYS A 6 12.94 -54.49 49.08
N ASN A 7 11.80 -54.00 48.62
CA ASN A 7 11.44 -53.91 47.21
C ASN A 7 12.26 -52.79 46.52
N PRO A 8 12.99 -53.03 45.42
CA PRO A 8 13.73 -51.96 44.74
C PRO A 8 12.75 -51.02 44.01
N LYS A 9 12.90 -49.71 44.27
CA LYS A 9 12.13 -48.64 43.61
C LYS A 9 12.43 -48.66 42.10
N LYS A 10 11.39 -48.87 41.29
CA LYS A 10 11.45 -48.78 39.82
C LYS A 10 11.69 -47.32 39.44
N GLN A 11 12.93 -46.99 39.06
CA GLN A 11 13.27 -45.67 38.55
C GLN A 11 12.79 -45.56 37.09
N ASN A 12 11.73 -44.80 36.86
CA ASN A 12 11.31 -44.40 35.52
C ASN A 12 12.35 -43.42 34.96
N LYS A 13 13.26 -43.92 34.11
CA LYS A 13 14.12 -43.05 33.30
C LYS A 13 13.22 -42.35 32.28
N THR A 14 12.92 -41.07 32.50
CA THR A 14 12.38 -40.21 31.45
C THR A 14 13.48 -40.02 30.42
N THR A 15 13.39 -40.74 29.31
CA THR A 15 14.27 -40.59 28.17
C THR A 15 14.02 -39.21 27.57
N THR A 16 14.86 -38.23 27.91
CA THR A 16 14.96 -37.00 27.15
C THR A 16 15.58 -37.37 25.81
N GLN A 17 14.73 -37.60 24.81
CA GLN A 17 15.17 -37.81 23.43
C GLN A 17 15.70 -36.47 22.94
N GLY A 18 17.02 -36.31 22.96
CA GLY A 18 17.68 -35.16 22.35
C GLY A 18 17.55 -35.26 20.83
N PHE A 19 17.23 -34.14 20.19
CA PHE A 19 17.28 -34.02 18.73
C PHE A 19 18.66 -34.43 18.23
N THR A 20 18.70 -35.32 17.24
CA THR A 20 19.96 -35.70 16.61
C THR A 20 20.45 -34.58 15.70
N LEU A 21 21.77 -34.44 15.55
CA LEU A 21 22.39 -33.42 14.69
C LEU A 21 21.92 -33.57 13.23
N VAL A 22 21.67 -34.81 12.80
CA VAL A 22 21.18 -35.15 11.46
C VAL A 22 19.75 -34.66 11.25
N GLU A 23 18.84 -34.86 12.21
CA GLU A 23 17.46 -34.36 12.12
C GLU A 23 17.44 -32.83 12.02
N LEU A 24 18.28 -32.14 12.80
CA LEU A 24 18.39 -30.68 12.73
C LEU A 24 18.89 -30.21 11.34
N LEU A 25 19.85 -30.93 10.75
CA LEU A 25 20.41 -30.59 9.44
C LEU A 25 19.37 -30.76 8.32
N ILE A 26 18.56 -31.81 8.36
CA ILE A 26 17.48 -32.02 7.38
C ILE A 26 16.45 -30.90 7.48
N ILE A 27 16.05 -30.51 8.69
CA ILE A 27 15.12 -29.40 8.89
C ILE A 27 15.71 -28.11 8.30
N LEU A 28 16.98 -27.82 8.57
CA LEU A 28 17.67 -26.64 8.06
C LEU A 28 17.77 -26.65 6.52
N MET A 29 18.02 -27.81 5.92
CA MET A 29 18.03 -27.96 4.45
C MET A 29 16.65 -27.62 3.86
N VAL A 30 15.57 -28.15 4.43
CA VAL A 30 14.20 -27.89 3.92
C VAL A 30 13.79 -26.43 4.14
N THR A 31 14.13 -25.83 5.30
CA THR A 31 13.81 -24.42 5.56
C THR A 31 14.56 -23.47 4.64
N LEU A 32 15.82 -23.77 4.29
CA LEU A 32 16.56 -22.98 3.30
C LEU A 32 15.89 -22.99 1.92
N VAL A 33 15.45 -24.17 1.45
CA VAL A 33 14.73 -24.28 0.17
C VAL A 33 13.39 -23.53 0.24
N LEU A 34 12.65 -23.63 1.34
CA LEU A 34 11.40 -22.89 1.53
C LEU A 34 11.62 -21.38 1.48
N ILE A 35 12.61 -20.85 2.21
CA ILE A 35 12.92 -19.42 2.23
C ILE A 35 13.33 -18.95 0.83
N ALA A 36 14.15 -19.73 0.11
CA ALA A 36 14.59 -19.40 -1.23
C ALA A 36 13.44 -19.23 -2.23
N VAL A 37 12.35 -19.99 -2.08
CA VAL A 37 11.14 -19.87 -2.93
C VAL A 37 10.18 -18.79 -2.42
N LEU A 38 9.96 -18.68 -1.10
CA LEU A 38 8.98 -17.77 -0.52
C LEU A 38 9.36 -16.28 -0.64
N VAL A 39 10.65 -15.94 -0.49
CA VAL A 39 11.12 -14.55 -0.54
C VAL A 39 10.87 -13.88 -1.90
N PRO A 40 11.29 -14.43 -3.06
CA PRO A 40 11.06 -13.76 -4.36
C PRO A 40 9.58 -13.63 -4.69
N ILE A 41 8.77 -14.61 -4.31
CA ILE A 41 7.32 -14.61 -4.46
C ILE A 41 6.73 -13.42 -3.70
N THR A 42 6.99 -13.32 -2.39
CA THR A 42 6.42 -12.25 -1.56
C THR A 42 6.85 -10.86 -2.02
N LEU A 43 8.11 -10.66 -2.42
CA LEU A 43 8.60 -9.40 -2.98
C LEU A 43 7.89 -8.97 -4.27
N HIS A 44 7.55 -9.92 -5.14
CA HIS A 44 6.81 -9.62 -6.36
C HIS A 44 5.33 -9.27 -6.06
N TYR A 45 4.69 -9.98 -5.12
CA TYR A 45 3.30 -9.72 -4.75
C TYR A 45 3.11 -8.39 -4.01
N THR A 46 4.05 -7.99 -3.15
CA THR A 46 3.97 -6.71 -2.43
C THR A 46 3.96 -5.52 -3.39
N ASN A 47 4.82 -5.51 -4.42
CA ASN A 47 4.84 -4.43 -5.42
C ASN A 47 3.48 -4.25 -6.14
N LYS A 48 2.80 -5.35 -6.47
CA LYS A 48 1.46 -5.32 -7.09
C LYS A 48 0.38 -4.89 -6.10
N ALA A 49 0.48 -5.31 -4.84
CA ALA A 49 -0.44 -4.90 -3.79
C ALA A 49 -0.35 -3.39 -3.53
N SER A 50 0.87 -2.85 -3.43
CA SER A 50 1.12 -1.41 -3.28
C SER A 50 0.61 -0.60 -4.47
N ALA A 51 0.83 -1.07 -5.71
CA ALA A 51 0.30 -0.40 -6.90
C ALA A 51 -1.25 -0.39 -6.94
N ARG A 52 -1.89 -1.44 -6.41
CA ARG A 52 -3.36 -1.49 -6.29
C ARG A 52 -3.88 -0.60 -5.17
N SER A 53 -3.20 -0.57 -4.02
CA SER A 53 -3.61 0.27 -2.90
C SER A 53 -3.52 1.75 -3.27
N ILE A 54 -2.43 2.17 -3.92
CA ILE A 54 -2.27 3.58 -4.33
C ILE A 54 -3.30 3.98 -5.39
N LEU A 55 -3.63 3.08 -6.33
CA LEU A 55 -4.68 3.33 -7.31
C LEU A 55 -6.06 3.47 -6.65
N ALA A 56 -6.34 2.70 -5.61
CA ALA A 56 -7.58 2.83 -4.85
C ALA A 56 -7.66 4.17 -4.12
N GLU A 57 -6.55 4.61 -3.54
CA GLU A 57 -6.42 5.92 -2.89
C GLU A 57 -6.61 7.07 -3.89
N ALA A 58 -5.98 7.00 -5.06
CA ALA A 58 -6.18 7.98 -6.14
C ALA A 58 -7.63 8.04 -6.65
N LYS A 59 -8.33 6.89 -6.68
CA LYS A 59 -9.77 6.85 -6.99
C LYS A 59 -10.60 7.51 -5.90
N ASN A 60 -10.23 7.32 -4.63
CA ASN A 60 -10.87 8.02 -3.51
C ASN A 60 -10.66 9.53 -3.63
N VAL A 61 -9.44 9.98 -3.96
CA VAL A 61 -9.13 11.39 -4.25
C VAL A 61 -10.05 11.93 -5.35
N LYS A 62 -10.25 11.22 -6.46
CA LYS A 62 -11.19 11.64 -7.52
C LYS A 62 -12.63 11.82 -6.99
N LEU A 63 -13.10 10.91 -6.12
CA LEU A 63 -14.43 11.01 -5.53
C LEU A 63 -14.54 12.21 -4.57
N SER A 64 -13.50 12.45 -3.77
CA SER A 64 -13.43 13.62 -2.89
C SER A 64 -13.38 14.92 -3.66
N MET A 65 -12.62 14.99 -4.77
CA MET A 65 -12.65 16.14 -5.67
C MET A 65 -14.06 16.39 -6.22
N TYR A 66 -14.78 15.34 -6.62
CA TYR A 66 -16.16 15.46 -7.08
C TYR A 66 -17.06 16.03 -5.97
N SER A 67 -16.95 15.51 -4.74
CA SER A 67 -17.71 16.01 -3.59
C SER A 67 -17.44 17.49 -3.31
N VAL A 68 -16.17 17.86 -3.13
CA VAL A 68 -15.78 19.26 -2.86
C VAL A 68 -16.11 20.17 -4.05
N GLY A 69 -16.01 19.66 -5.27
CA GLY A 69 -16.40 20.36 -6.49
C GLY A 69 -17.90 20.70 -6.55
N LEU A 70 -18.76 19.81 -6.03
CA LEU A 70 -20.19 20.10 -5.88
C LEU A 70 -20.44 21.20 -4.85
N ASP A 71 -19.72 21.19 -3.72
CA ASP A 71 -19.82 22.22 -2.69
C ASP A 71 -19.36 23.59 -3.21
N CYS A 72 -18.26 23.61 -3.97
CA CYS A 72 -17.78 24.82 -4.65
C CYS A 72 -18.81 25.35 -5.65
N ARG A 73 -19.45 24.46 -6.42
CA ARG A 73 -20.51 24.85 -7.34
C ARG A 73 -21.72 25.43 -6.62
N ALA A 74 -22.13 24.82 -5.50
CA ALA A 74 -23.26 25.29 -4.71
C ALA A 74 -22.99 26.67 -4.08
N THR A 75 -21.75 26.94 -3.69
CA THR A 75 -21.32 28.21 -3.09
C THR A 75 -20.77 29.23 -4.10
N ASN A 76 -20.72 28.87 -5.38
CA ASN A 76 -20.17 29.66 -6.49
C ASN A 76 -18.71 30.11 -6.24
N THR A 77 -17.91 29.23 -5.62
CA THR A 77 -16.47 29.43 -5.42
C THR A 77 -15.66 28.68 -6.49
N PRO A 78 -14.49 29.19 -6.88
CA PRO A 78 -13.64 28.51 -7.85
C PRO A 78 -13.01 27.26 -7.23
N PHE A 79 -13.06 26.13 -7.96
CA PHE A 79 -12.37 24.90 -7.56
C PHE A 79 -10.93 24.86 -8.08
N GLN A 80 -10.72 25.25 -9.35
CA GLN A 80 -9.42 25.27 -10.02
C GLN A 80 -8.86 26.70 -10.04
N ASP A 81 -7.55 26.83 -9.80
CA ASP A 81 -6.78 28.04 -10.08
C ASP A 81 -5.55 27.66 -10.92
N GLY A 82 -5.54 28.07 -12.19
CA GLY A 82 -4.47 27.76 -13.14
C GLY A 82 -3.12 28.39 -12.78
N ASN A 83 -3.08 29.35 -11.87
CA ASN A 83 -1.86 29.99 -11.39
C ASN A 83 -1.35 29.38 -10.08
N GLY A 84 -2.13 28.50 -9.44
CA GLY A 84 -1.78 27.84 -8.19
C GLY A 84 -0.77 26.70 -8.39
N SER A 85 0.14 26.51 -7.44
CA SER A 85 1.20 25.47 -7.52
C SER A 85 0.69 24.05 -7.73
N TYR A 86 -0.54 23.76 -7.29
CA TYR A 86 -1.17 22.44 -7.40
C TYR A 86 -2.40 22.44 -8.33
N GLY A 87 -2.68 23.56 -8.99
CA GLY A 87 -3.86 23.75 -9.83
C GLY A 87 -5.19 23.93 -9.08
N PHE A 88 -5.20 23.85 -7.75
CA PHE A 88 -6.38 24.11 -6.95
C PHE A 88 -6.47 25.58 -6.53
N ALA A 89 -7.70 26.08 -6.38
CA ALA A 89 -7.93 27.35 -5.72
C ALA A 89 -7.48 27.29 -4.23
N PRO A 90 -7.19 28.45 -3.60
CA PRO A 90 -6.71 28.48 -2.22
C PRO A 90 -7.63 27.73 -1.25
N GLY A 91 -7.07 26.82 -0.46
CA GLY A 91 -7.80 26.02 0.54
C GLY A 91 -8.41 24.72 0.02
N ILE A 92 -8.76 24.65 -1.27
CA ILE A 92 -9.47 23.49 -1.85
C ILE A 92 -8.63 22.20 -1.80
N LEU A 93 -7.31 22.30 -2.01
CA LEU A 93 -6.42 21.14 -1.88
C LEU A 93 -6.53 20.49 -0.49
N ASN A 94 -6.53 21.29 0.57
CA ASN A 94 -6.60 20.80 1.95
C ASN A 94 -7.94 20.14 2.23
N GLU A 95 -9.03 20.72 1.71
CA GLU A 95 -10.37 20.11 1.81
C GLU A 95 -10.41 18.76 1.11
N VAL A 96 -9.93 18.67 -0.13
CA VAL A 96 -9.87 17.40 -0.88
C VAL A 96 -9.02 16.36 -0.15
N GLN A 97 -7.85 16.73 0.38
CA GLN A 97 -6.99 15.82 1.14
C GLN A 97 -7.67 15.33 2.42
N THR A 98 -8.37 16.22 3.13
CA THR A 98 -9.10 15.89 4.35
C THR A 98 -10.28 14.96 4.05
N THR A 99 -11.04 15.21 2.99
CA THR A 99 -12.17 14.36 2.57
C THR A 99 -11.69 13.00 2.06
N ALA A 100 -10.55 12.95 1.35
CA ALA A 100 -9.97 11.71 0.84
C ALA A 100 -9.21 10.89 1.89
N ASP A 101 -8.92 11.47 3.06
CA ASP A 101 -8.03 10.91 4.09
C ASP A 101 -6.68 10.45 3.52
N CYS A 102 -6.08 11.29 2.67
CA CYS A 102 -4.82 10.97 1.98
C CYS A 102 -3.68 11.90 2.40
N GLN A 103 -2.47 11.36 2.49
CA GLN A 103 -1.25 12.09 2.84
C GLN A 103 -0.38 12.44 1.61
N GLY A 104 -0.75 11.94 0.44
CA GLY A 104 -0.01 12.19 -0.79
C GLY A 104 -0.22 13.57 -1.40
N GLU A 105 0.65 13.89 -2.33
CA GLU A 105 0.58 15.12 -3.11
C GLU A 105 -0.40 14.95 -4.27
N ILE A 106 -1.24 15.96 -4.49
CA ILE A 106 -2.24 15.98 -5.55
C ILE A 106 -1.99 17.19 -6.42
N TYR A 107 -1.90 16.98 -7.73
CA TYR A 107 -1.77 18.03 -8.72
C TYR A 107 -2.96 17.96 -9.68
N LEU A 108 -3.81 18.98 -9.66
CA LEU A 108 -4.92 19.12 -10.60
C LEU A 108 -4.41 19.79 -11.87
N LEU A 109 -4.55 19.11 -13.01
CA LEU A 109 -4.08 19.65 -14.30
C LEU A 109 -5.24 20.25 -15.09
N LYS A 110 -6.40 19.60 -15.06
CA LYS A 110 -7.58 20.06 -15.80
C LYS A 110 -8.87 19.67 -15.08
N TRP A 111 -9.74 20.66 -14.92
CA TRP A 111 -11.05 20.52 -14.29
C TRP A 111 -12.17 20.80 -15.30
N ASP A 112 -13.24 19.99 -15.24
CA ASP A 112 -14.49 20.25 -15.92
C ASP A 112 -15.51 20.81 -14.91
N ALA A 113 -15.79 22.11 -15.01
CA ALA A 113 -16.71 22.81 -14.13
C ALA A 113 -18.18 22.42 -14.36
N ASP A 114 -18.54 21.94 -15.55
CA ASP A 114 -19.91 21.55 -15.88
C ASP A 114 -20.26 20.20 -15.27
N THR A 115 -19.31 19.25 -15.26
CA THR A 115 -19.52 17.94 -14.65
C THR A 115 -19.02 17.82 -13.21
N CYS A 116 -18.33 18.85 -12.70
CA CYS A 116 -17.65 18.85 -11.40
C CYS A 116 -16.66 17.69 -11.26
N GLN A 117 -16.02 17.27 -12.35
CA GLN A 117 -15.07 16.17 -12.36
C GLN A 117 -13.70 16.64 -12.86
N PRO A 118 -12.61 16.03 -12.37
CA PRO A 118 -11.32 16.27 -12.99
C PRO A 118 -11.32 15.61 -14.37
N GLU A 119 -10.72 16.28 -15.34
CA GLU A 119 -10.34 15.68 -16.62
C GLU A 119 -8.94 15.09 -16.53
N GLN A 120 -8.03 15.74 -15.81
CA GLN A 120 -6.65 15.29 -15.63
C GLN A 120 -6.12 15.68 -14.25
N PHE A 121 -5.52 14.73 -13.54
CA PHE A 121 -4.79 15.00 -12.30
C PHE A 121 -3.70 13.94 -12.06
N ILE A 122 -2.76 14.27 -11.18
CA ILE A 122 -1.68 13.40 -10.73
C ILE A 122 -1.79 13.23 -9.21
N TYR A 123 -1.59 12.00 -8.73
CA TYR A 123 -1.45 11.67 -7.31
C TYR A 123 -0.10 11.00 -7.06
N ILE A 124 0.67 11.49 -6.09
CA ILE A 124 2.00 10.98 -5.75
C ILE A 124 2.05 10.61 -4.28
N GLU A 125 2.40 9.36 -3.99
CA GLU A 125 2.64 8.91 -2.62
C GLU A 125 3.46 7.62 -2.59
N LYS A 126 4.19 7.39 -1.50
CA LYS A 126 4.89 6.10 -1.23
C LYS A 126 5.81 5.64 -2.39
N GLY A 127 6.35 6.58 -3.17
CA GLY A 127 7.20 6.30 -4.34
C GLY A 127 6.43 5.80 -5.58
N TYR A 128 5.11 6.02 -5.64
CA TYR A 128 4.26 5.75 -6.79
C TYR A 128 3.65 7.06 -7.31
N LEU A 129 3.50 7.13 -8.63
CA LEU A 129 2.82 8.18 -9.37
C LEU A 129 1.60 7.56 -10.03
N VAL A 130 0.43 8.09 -9.75
CA VAL A 130 -0.82 7.72 -10.41
C VAL A 130 -1.27 8.89 -11.26
N THR A 131 -1.40 8.66 -12.57
CA THR A 131 -1.97 9.66 -13.49
C THR A 131 -3.38 9.26 -13.85
N TYR A 132 -4.28 10.22 -13.79
CA TYR A 132 -5.64 10.07 -14.28
C TYR A 132 -5.87 11.02 -15.47
N GLN A 133 -6.51 10.49 -16.51
CA GLN A 133 -6.94 11.28 -17.66
C GLN A 133 -8.28 10.75 -18.20
N LYS A 134 -9.17 11.67 -18.55
CA LYS A 134 -10.39 11.38 -19.30
C LYS A 134 -10.11 11.53 -20.79
N VAL A 135 -10.09 10.42 -21.53
CA VAL A 135 -9.87 10.39 -22.98
C VAL A 135 -11.11 9.82 -23.66
N ASN A 136 -11.70 10.52 -24.61
CA ASN A 136 -12.90 10.06 -25.32
C ASN A 136 -14.05 9.64 -24.39
N ASN A 137 -14.23 10.35 -23.28
CA ASN A 137 -15.20 10.05 -22.23
C ASN A 137 -14.96 8.75 -21.43
N GLU A 138 -13.80 8.11 -21.61
CA GLU A 138 -13.35 6.96 -20.82
C GLU A 138 -12.31 7.37 -19.78
N ASN A 139 -12.37 6.73 -18.61
CA ASN A 139 -11.43 6.96 -17.52
C ASN A 139 -10.16 6.13 -17.73
N GLN A 140 -9.04 6.79 -18.01
CA GLN A 140 -7.73 6.13 -18.09
C GLN A 140 -6.92 6.39 -16.82
N TRP A 141 -6.31 5.32 -16.30
CA TRP A 141 -5.47 5.34 -15.11
C TRP A 141 -4.14 4.69 -15.43
N ASP A 142 -3.04 5.40 -15.17
CA ASP A 142 -1.69 4.86 -15.22
C ASP A 142 -1.07 4.86 -13.82
N VAL A 143 -0.38 3.77 -13.46
CA VAL A 143 0.31 3.64 -12.18
C VAL A 143 1.77 3.32 -12.46
N SER A 144 2.63 4.28 -12.16
CA SER A 144 4.06 4.20 -12.39
C SER A 144 4.79 4.21 -11.05
N LYS A 145 5.78 3.33 -10.88
CA LYS A 145 6.68 3.38 -9.71
C LYS A 145 7.77 4.40 -10.01
N LEU A 146 7.95 5.39 -9.13
CA LEU A 146 9.10 6.30 -9.23
C LEU A 146 10.35 5.48 -8.89
N ASN A 147 11.02 4.97 -9.91
CA ASN A 147 12.39 4.55 -9.77
C ASN A 147 13.22 5.81 -9.52
N HIS A 148 14.15 5.74 -8.56
CA HIS A 148 15.17 6.77 -8.29
C HIS A 148 15.53 7.49 -9.60
N LEU A 149 15.00 8.70 -9.77
CA LEU A 149 15.43 9.58 -10.84
C LEU A 149 16.84 9.99 -10.42
N ILE A 150 17.82 9.57 -11.23
CA ILE A 150 19.20 10.04 -11.08
C ILE A 150 19.14 11.56 -11.14
N ASN A 151 19.64 12.24 -10.10
CA ASN A 151 19.86 13.68 -10.12
C ASN A 151 20.56 14.04 -11.43
N GLY A 152 19.82 14.62 -12.37
CA GLY A 152 20.40 15.33 -13.50
C GLY A 152 21.02 16.60 -12.96
N SER A 153 22.32 16.72 -13.21
CA SER A 153 23.25 17.82 -12.88
C SER A 153 22.66 19.23 -12.90
#